data_AF-A0A373IT77-F1
#
_entry.id   AF-A0A373IT77-F1
#
_cell.length_a   1.000
_cell.length_b   1.000
_cell.length_c   1.000
_cell.angle_alpha   90.00
_cell.angle_beta   90.00
_cell.angle_gamma   90.00
#
_symmetry.space_group_name_H-M   'P 1'
#
loop_
_entity.id
_entity.type
_entity.pdbx_description
1 polymer ?
#
loop_
_entity_poly.entity_id
_entity_poly.type
_entity_poly.pdbx_seq_one_letter_code
_entity_poly.pdbx_strand_id
1 'polypeptide(L)'
;MSDVQDILIKVEPEKLEALAGRVNSKIEAIRGRFERIESEVNNSNHYWKGEGGETHRRVYQQSKEGIEESLENFKGMVSALETMAGTYRSTEMEVISSADGLPADVII
;
A
#
# COMPACT_ATOMS: atom_id res chain seq x y z
N MET A 1 -20.96 -35.11 -13.12
CA MET A 1 -19.73 -34.43 -13.55
C MET A 1 -19.58 -33.22 -12.65
N SER A 2 -18.65 -33.29 -11.72
CA SER A 2 -18.47 -32.38 -10.58
C SER A 2 -17.12 -31.69 -10.75
N ASP A 3 -17.05 -30.75 -11.70
CA ASP A 3 -15.81 -30.03 -12.01
C ASP A 3 -16.04 -28.52 -12.15
N VAL A 4 -16.92 -27.97 -11.30
CA VAL A 4 -16.68 -26.59 -10.83
C VAL A 4 -15.66 -26.74 -9.70
N GLN A 5 -14.42 -27.03 -10.09
CA GLN A 5 -13.32 -27.13 -9.15
C GLN A 5 -13.25 -25.81 -8.39
N ASP A 6 -13.39 -25.93 -7.06
CA ASP A 6 -13.19 -24.88 -6.07
C ASP A 6 -12.09 -23.92 -6.53
N ILE A 7 -12.48 -22.72 -6.98
CA ILE A 7 -11.55 -21.61 -7.04
C ILE A 7 -11.25 -21.27 -5.58
N LEU A 8 -10.26 -21.96 -5.02
CA LEU A 8 -9.84 -21.79 -3.65
C LEU A 8 -9.08 -20.47 -3.55
N ILE A 9 -9.82 -19.38 -3.32
CA ILE A 9 -9.23 -18.08 -3.07
C ILE A 9 -8.41 -18.19 -1.78
N LYS A 10 -7.08 -18.24 -1.91
CA LYS A 10 -6.16 -18.43 -0.78
C LYS A 10 -6.21 -17.28 0.24
N VAL A 11 -6.73 -16.12 -0.13
CA VAL A 11 -6.80 -14.93 0.72
C VAL A 11 -8.10 -14.15 0.47
N GLU A 12 -8.93 -14.00 1.51
CA GLU A 12 -10.15 -13.17 1.46
C GLU A 12 -9.81 -11.71 1.05
N PRO A 13 -10.49 -11.14 0.03
CA PRO A 13 -10.27 -9.76 -0.42
C PRO A 13 -10.36 -8.72 0.71
N GLU A 14 -11.25 -8.92 1.67
CA GLU A 14 -11.42 -8.04 2.85
C GLU A 14 -10.16 -7.98 3.71
N LYS A 15 -9.44 -9.11 3.82
CA LYS A 15 -8.17 -9.16 4.57
C LYS A 15 -7.06 -8.40 3.83
N LEU A 16 -7.08 -8.41 2.50
CA LEU A 16 -6.15 -7.63 1.67
C LEU A 16 -6.43 -6.14 1.77
N GLU A 17 -7.69 -5.72 1.68
CA GLU A 17 -8.10 -4.31 1.85
C GLU A 17 -7.76 -3.80 3.25
N ALA A 18 -8.07 -4.57 4.30
CA ALA A 18 -7.73 -4.21 5.67
C ALA A 18 -6.21 -4.10 5.87
N LEU A 19 -5.42 -4.97 5.23
CA LEU A 19 -3.97 -4.88 5.26
C LEU A 19 -3.46 -3.63 4.54
N ALA A 20 -3.97 -3.34 3.33
CA ALA A 20 -3.64 -2.15 2.55
C ALA A 20 -3.92 -0.87 3.35
N GLY A 21 -5.10 -0.76 3.97
CA GLY A 21 -5.46 0.38 4.82
C GLY A 21 -4.54 0.56 6.03
N ARG A 22 -4.13 -0.53 6.70
CA ARG A 22 -3.16 -0.47 7.81
C ARG A 22 -1.78 -0.04 7.34
N VAL A 23 -1.32 -0.54 6.20
CA VAL A 23 -0.02 -0.15 5.63
C VAL A 23 -0.05 1.32 5.25
N ASN A 24 -1.11 1.78 4.57
CA ASN A 24 -1.29 3.19 4.22
C ASN A 24 -1.25 4.10 5.45
N SER A 25 -1.97 3.75 6.52
CA SER A 25 -1.96 4.52 7.78
C SER A 25 -0.56 4.62 8.38
N LYS A 26 0.27 3.57 8.27
CA LYS A 26 1.67 3.60 8.73
C LYS A 26 2.54 4.48 7.85
N ILE A 27 2.36 4.45 6.53
CA ILE A 27 3.08 5.32 5.57
C ILE A 27 2.81 6.78 5.92
N GLU A 28 1.54 7.16 6.12
CA GLU A 28 1.15 8.52 6.49
C GLU A 28 1.80 8.96 7.81
N ALA A 29 1.82 8.07 8.82
CA ALA A 29 2.46 8.35 10.10
C ALA A 29 3.97 8.54 9.97
N ILE A 30 4.64 7.76 9.12
CA ILE A 30 6.08 7.90 8.85
C ILE A 30 6.34 9.22 8.12
N ARG A 31 5.56 9.55 7.09
CA ARG A 31 5.69 10.81 6.35
C ARG A 31 5.55 12.01 7.29
N GLY A 32 4.53 12.05 8.13
CA GLY A 32 4.33 13.14 9.09
C GLY A 32 5.47 13.27 10.12
N ARG A 33 6.15 12.17 10.48
CA ARG A 33 7.35 12.23 11.33
C ARG A 33 8.53 12.86 10.59
N PHE A 34 8.74 12.49 9.33
CA PHE A 34 9.81 13.07 8.52
C PHE A 34 9.59 14.55 8.20
N GLU A 35 8.36 14.96 7.91
CA GLU A 35 8.00 16.37 7.73
C GLU A 35 8.35 17.20 8.98
N ARG A 36 8.12 16.66 10.19
CA ARG A 36 8.55 17.31 11.44
C ARG A 36 10.06 17.40 11.56
N ILE A 37 10.78 16.31 11.28
CA ILE A 37 12.25 16.32 11.33
C ILE A 37 12.80 17.35 10.35
N GLU A 38 12.28 17.41 9.13
CA GLU A 38 12.65 18.41 8.13
C GLU A 38 12.42 19.83 8.64
N SER A 39 11.26 20.08 9.26
CA SER A 39 10.94 21.38 9.85
C SER A 39 11.96 21.79 10.93
N GLU A 40 12.30 20.87 11.85
CA GLU A 40 13.29 21.12 12.91
C GLU A 40 14.70 21.34 12.33
N VAL A 41 15.11 20.55 11.35
CA VAL A 41 16.40 20.69 10.65
C VAL A 41 16.48 22.03 9.94
N ASN A 42 15.43 22.46 9.26
CA ASN A 42 15.37 23.76 8.60
C ASN A 42 15.39 24.91 9.61
N ASN A 43 14.67 24.77 10.72
CA ASN A 43 14.65 25.75 11.79
C ASN A 43 16.02 25.88 12.49
N SER A 44 16.79 24.79 12.54
CA SER A 44 18.14 24.76 13.16
C SER A 44 19.12 25.77 12.57
N ASN A 45 18.91 26.23 11.33
CA ASN A 45 19.74 27.27 10.71
C ASN A 45 19.74 28.59 11.50
N HIS A 46 18.66 28.90 12.22
CA HIS A 46 18.56 30.15 12.96
C HIS A 46 19.47 30.19 14.19
N TYR A 47 19.62 29.08 14.91
CA TYR A 47 20.34 29.00 16.18
C TYR A 47 21.66 28.22 16.11
N TRP A 48 21.83 27.34 15.11
CA TRP A 48 23.05 26.55 14.91
C TRP A 48 23.73 26.92 13.59
N LYS A 49 24.44 28.04 13.66
CA LYS A 49 25.25 28.59 12.57
C LYS A 49 26.67 28.06 12.62
N GLY A 50 27.26 27.81 11.46
CA GLY A 50 28.62 27.28 11.31
C GLY A 50 28.68 25.90 10.68
N GLU A 51 29.90 25.41 10.46
CA GLU A 51 30.22 24.21 9.68
C GLU A 51 29.61 22.92 10.23
N GLY A 52 29.51 22.79 11.56
CA GLY A 52 28.87 21.65 12.21
C GLY A 52 27.38 21.55 11.89
N GLY A 53 26.65 22.67 12.00
CA GLY A 53 25.22 22.72 11.68
C GLY A 53 24.97 22.46 10.19
N GLU A 54 25.83 22.99 9.32
CA GLU A 54 25.75 22.76 7.87
C GLU A 54 26.00 21.30 7.50
N THR A 55 26.96 20.66 8.17
CA THR A 55 27.27 19.24 7.99
C THR A 55 26.07 18.36 8.33
N HIS A 56 25.41 18.60 9.46
CA HIS A 56 24.23 17.83 9.86
C HIS A 56 23.03 18.06 8.94
N ARG A 57 22.79 19.30 8.49
CA ARG A 57 21.77 19.60 7.49
C ARG A 57 22.04 18.86 6.18
N ARG A 58 23.29 18.86 5.70
CA ARG A 58 23.69 18.14 4.49
C ARG A 58 23.49 16.63 4.62
N VAL A 59 23.86 16.04 5.76
CA VAL A 59 23.62 14.61 6.02
C VAL A 59 22.13 14.28 5.99
N TYR A 60 21.29 15.13 6.58
CA TYR A 60 19.84 14.96 6.51
C TYR A 60 19.34 14.99 5.06
N GLN A 61 19.74 15.99 4.27
CA GLN A 61 19.34 16.09 2.86
C GLN A 61 19.77 14.87 2.04
N GLN A 62 20.97 14.33 2.29
CA GLN A 62 21.42 13.08 1.65
C GLN A 62 20.57 11.87 2.05
N SER A 63 20.06 11.82 3.28
CA SER A 63 19.17 10.73 3.72
C SER A 63 17.74 10.88 3.19
N LYS A 64 17.31 12.11 2.89
CA LYS A 64 15.94 12.44 2.47
C LYS A 64 15.54 11.67 1.21
N GLU A 65 16.42 11.61 0.21
CA GLU A 65 16.16 10.90 -1.05
C GLU A 65 15.84 9.41 -0.82
N GLY A 66 16.61 8.71 0.02
CA GLY A 66 16.37 7.30 0.32
C GLY A 66 15.09 7.07 1.15
N ILE A 67 14.71 8.03 1.98
CA ILE A 67 13.45 8.02 2.72
C ILE A 67 12.26 8.18 1.77
N GLU A 68 12.35 9.13 0.83
CA GLU A 68 11.32 9.37 -0.19
C GLU A 68 11.14 8.14 -1.10
N GLU A 69 12.25 7.54 -1.54
CA GLU A 69 12.23 6.29 -2.32
C GLU A 69 11.55 5.15 -1.53
N SER A 70 11.88 4.99 -0.26
CA SER A 70 11.28 3.97 0.60
C SER A 70 9.77 4.19 0.77
N LEU A 71 9.34 5.44 0.94
CA LEU A 71 7.92 5.79 1.04
C LEU A 71 7.17 5.52 -0.26
N GLU A 72 7.79 5.79 -1.41
CA GLU A 72 7.20 5.50 -2.72
C GLU A 72 7.06 3.99 -2.96
N ASN A 73 8.08 3.20 -2.59
CA ASN A 73 8.01 1.75 -2.64
C ASN A 73 6.86 1.20 -1.79
N PHE A 74 6.66 1.73 -0.58
CA PHE A 74 5.53 1.31 0.26
C PHE A 74 4.17 1.68 -0.34
N LYS A 75 4.03 2.84 -0.99
CA LYS A 75 2.81 3.18 -1.74
C LYS A 75 2.56 2.21 -2.89
N GLY A 76 3.61 1.83 -3.62
CA GLY A 76 3.54 0.81 -4.68
C GLY A 76 3.00 -0.52 -4.15
N MET A 77 3.45 -0.95 -2.96
CA MET A 77 2.94 -2.15 -2.31
C MET A 77 1.46 -2.04 -1.91
N VAL A 78 1.00 -0.88 -1.43
CA VAL A 78 -0.43 -0.64 -1.11
C VAL A 78 -1.28 -0.76 -2.38
N SER A 79 -0.88 -0.09 -3.46
CA SER A 79 -1.58 -0.16 -4.75
C SER A 79 -1.65 -1.59 -5.30
N ALA A 80 -0.58 -2.38 -5.13
CA ALA A 80 -0.57 -3.78 -5.52
C ALA A 80 -1.58 -4.60 -4.70
N LEU A 81 -1.67 -4.40 -3.38
CA LEU A 81 -2.65 -5.08 -2.53
C LEU A 81 -4.10 -4.72 -2.90
N GLU A 82 -4.36 -3.45 -3.19
CA GLU A 82 -5.69 -2.99 -3.64
C GLU A 82 -6.05 -3.55 -5.01
N THR A 83 -5.10 -3.57 -5.95
CA THR A 83 -5.29 -4.17 -7.29
C THR A 83 -5.59 -5.66 -7.18
N MET A 84 -4.89 -6.38 -6.29
CA MET A 84 -5.17 -7.80 -6.02
C MET A 84 -6.60 -7.97 -5.49
N ALA A 85 -6.99 -7.23 -4.45
CA ALA A 85 -8.34 -7.29 -3.89
C ALA A 85 -9.43 -6.98 -4.94
N GLY A 86 -9.22 -5.96 -5.77
CA GLY A 86 -10.14 -5.58 -6.85
C GLY A 86 -10.26 -6.66 -7.93
N THR A 87 -9.13 -7.26 -8.34
CA THR A 87 -9.11 -8.36 -9.31
C THR A 87 -9.91 -9.56 -8.80
N TYR A 88 -9.71 -9.92 -7.52
CA TYR A 88 -10.46 -11.02 -6.90
C TYR A 88 -11.97 -10.79 -6.92
N ARG A 89 -12.44 -9.58 -6.56
CA ARG A 89 -13.87 -9.24 -6.58
C ARG A 89 -14.46 -9.30 -7.98
N SER A 90 -13.76 -8.80 -8.98
CA SER A 90 -14.21 -8.86 -10.37
C SER A 90 -14.33 -10.29 -10.88
N THR A 91 -13.34 -11.14 -10.60
CA THR A 91 -13.39 -12.56 -10.96
C THR A 91 -14.55 -13.29 -10.25
N GLU A 92 -14.80 -13.00 -8.97
CA GLU A 92 -15.93 -13.58 -8.24
C GLU A 92 -17.28 -13.17 -8.86
N MET A 93 -17.47 -11.89 -9.20
CA MET A 93 -18.69 -11.42 -9.87
C MET A 93 -18.88 -12.05 -11.26
N GLU A 94 -17.81 -12.21 -12.05
CA GLU A 94 -17.88 -12.86 -13.36
C GLU A 94 -18.25 -14.34 -13.25
N VAL A 95 -17.72 -15.04 -12.24
CA VAL A 95 -18.04 -16.45 -11.98
C VAL A 95 -19.49 -16.59 -11.51
N ILE A 96 -19.96 -15.75 -10.58
CA ILE A 96 -21.37 -15.77 -10.13
C ILE A 96 -22.32 -15.45 -11.29
N SER A 97 -22.02 -14.40 -12.06
CA SER A 97 -22.78 -14.03 -13.28
C SER A 97 -22.84 -15.18 -14.29
N SER A 98 -21.73 -15.90 -14.47
CA SER A 98 -21.67 -17.03 -15.39
C SER A 98 -22.41 -18.26 -14.85
N ALA A 99 -22.38 -18.46 -13.53
CA ALA A 99 -23.08 -19.55 -12.85
C ALA A 99 -24.60 -19.32 -12.81
N ASP A 100 -25.07 -18.09 -12.57
CA ASP A 100 -26.48 -17.71 -12.60
C ASP A 100 -27.09 -17.76 -14.02
N GLY A 101 -26.24 -17.68 -15.05
CA GLY A 101 -26.64 -17.83 -16.45
C GLY A 101 -26.75 -19.28 -16.92
N LEU A 102 -26.33 -20.25 -16.12
CA LEU A 102 -26.52 -21.67 -16.41
C LEU A 102 -27.91 -22.09 -15.94
N PRO A 103 -28.79 -22.63 -16.81
CA PRO A 103 -30.07 -23.13 -16.37
C PRO A 103 -29.84 -24.24 -15.35
N ALA A 104 -30.22 -23.98 -14.10
CA ALA A 104 -30.45 -25.04 -13.14
C ALA A 104 -31.58 -25.89 -13.74
N ASP A 105 -31.27 -27.16 -13.96
CA ASP A 105 -32.21 -28.20 -14.37
C ASP A 105 -32.34 -28.45 -15.88
N VAL A 106 -31.38 -29.22 -16.43
CA VAL A 106 -31.66 -30.19 -17.48
C VAL A 106 -30.86 -31.47 -17.19
N ILE A 107 -31.35 -32.35 -16.31
CA ILE A 107 -31.28 -33.81 -16.50
C ILE A 107 -32.58 -34.42 -15.92
N ILE A 108 -33.31 -35.13 -16.79
CA ILE A 108 -34.60 -35.81 -16.61
C ILE A 108 -34.48 -37.05 -15.70
#